data_AF-R6TJZ1-F1
#
_entry.id   AF-R6TJZ1-F1
#
_cell.length_a   1.000
_cell.length_b   1.000
_cell.length_c   1.000
_cell.angle_alpha   90.00
_cell.angle_beta   90.00
_cell.angle_gamma   90.00
#
_symmetry.space_group_name_H-M   'P 1'
#
loop_
_entity.id
_entity.type
_entity.pdbx_description
1 polymer ?
#
loop_
_entity_poly.entity_id
_entity_poly.type
_entity_poly.pdbx_seq_one_letter_code
_entity_poly.pdbx_strand_id
1 'polypeptide(L)'
;MKKKLIAIIVGMMLCAELLGGCGNKNINKDNITTDTAEESKQQDSNKKQELPTATYMGGSNIITEVCDELGSAGASHVDTFKEWVTDFADSAGKNAKLKDTWSDAYKMKADTVKCMDGWEKKHDYSDADCRMTAFLLLDGLLHAQSTEDSYSGTYLMFDTEAIDNVDRYEIIRQNKDMFTTLYGEKSITDDKHPEKTFSDNWKKYGFQIDSNCISLISIAIYDPDSDAMFVGHTGVLIKYSDYYLFVEKIAFEQPYQATKVNNMDELLSILSLRPEYFGEEKEAGPFVYNNGDYVGTLELQG
;
A
#
# COMPACT_ATOMS: atom_id res chain seq x y z
N MET A 1 11.53 32.55 15.63
CA MET A 1 12.72 31.72 15.35
C MET A 1 12.53 31.09 13.98
N LYS A 2 13.60 30.98 13.20
CA LYS A 2 13.58 30.89 11.73
C LYS A 2 12.85 29.65 11.21
N LYS A 3 11.84 29.87 10.36
CA LYS A 3 11.20 28.85 9.51
C LYS A 3 12.27 28.23 8.60
N LYS A 4 12.53 26.94 8.73
CA LYS A 4 13.20 26.15 7.67
C LYS A 4 12.09 25.42 6.92
N LEU A 5 11.79 25.90 5.71
CA LEU A 5 11.09 25.08 4.73
C LEU A 5 12.03 23.92 4.38
N ILE A 6 11.65 22.70 4.73
CA ILE A 6 12.24 21.50 4.14
C ILE A 6 11.40 21.24 2.89
N ALA A 7 11.96 21.58 1.73
CA ALA A 7 11.41 21.16 0.45
C ALA A 7 11.63 19.64 0.36
N ILE A 8 10.56 18.88 0.47
CA ILE A 8 10.55 17.43 0.25
C ILE A 8 10.72 17.22 -1.26
N ILE A 9 11.94 16.89 -1.68
CA ILE A 9 12.21 16.42 -3.04
C ILE A 9 12.01 14.91 -3.00
N VAL A 10 10.85 14.47 -3.50
CA VAL A 10 10.61 13.08 -3.87
C VAL A 10 11.59 12.74 -4.98
N GLY A 11 12.64 11.99 -4.64
CA GLY A 11 13.54 11.37 -5.59
C GLY A 11 12.88 10.15 -6.24
N MET A 12 11.79 10.37 -6.97
CA MET A 12 11.38 9.46 -8.04
C MET A 12 11.91 10.04 -9.34
N MET A 13 12.84 9.30 -9.93
CA MET A 13 13.51 9.59 -11.19
C MET A 13 12.47 9.61 -12.33
N LEU A 14 11.84 10.77 -12.54
CA LEU A 14 10.96 11.05 -13.68
C LEU A 14 11.82 11.21 -14.94
N CYS A 15 12.02 10.12 -15.68
CA CYS A 15 12.47 10.16 -17.07
C CYS A 15 11.35 10.74 -17.94
N ALA A 16 11.44 12.05 -18.21
CA ALA A 16 10.54 12.75 -19.12
C ALA A 16 10.98 12.56 -20.58
N GLU A 17 10.18 11.83 -21.36
CA GLU A 17 10.18 11.97 -22.82
C GLU A 17 9.03 12.90 -23.25
N LEU A 18 9.44 14.06 -23.78
CA LEU A 18 8.60 15.06 -24.45
C LEU A 18 8.72 14.87 -25.97
N LEU A 19 7.65 14.45 -26.65
CA LEU A 19 7.26 14.79 -28.03
C LEU A 19 5.81 14.31 -28.21
N GLY A 20 4.78 15.01 -28.69
CA GLY A 20 4.55 16.33 -29.25
C GLY A 20 3.21 16.30 -30.00
N GLY A 21 2.50 17.44 -30.10
CA GLY A 21 1.64 17.72 -31.27
C GLY A 21 0.10 17.74 -31.14
N CYS A 22 -0.42 18.95 -30.87
CA CYS A 22 -1.67 19.61 -31.32
C CYS A 22 -2.78 18.86 -32.09
N GLY A 23 -4.02 19.14 -31.71
CA GLY A 23 -5.20 19.06 -32.58
C GLY A 23 -6.49 19.58 -31.94
N ASN A 24 -6.80 20.87 -32.13
CA ASN A 24 -8.03 21.54 -31.69
C ASN A 24 -9.13 21.49 -32.78
N LYS A 25 -10.41 21.27 -32.41
CA LYS A 25 -11.60 21.64 -33.21
C LYS A 25 -12.90 21.70 -32.37
N ASN A 26 -13.19 22.90 -31.88
CA ASN A 26 -14.45 23.68 -31.83
C ASN A 26 -15.87 23.09 -32.11
N ILE A 27 -16.80 23.55 -31.23
CA ILE A 27 -18.23 24.01 -31.43
C ILE A 27 -19.32 22.90 -31.46
N ASN A 28 -20.50 22.92 -30.79
CA ASN A 28 -21.46 23.93 -30.25
C ASN A 28 -22.28 23.27 -29.08
N LYS A 29 -22.68 23.92 -27.97
CA LYS A 29 -24.00 24.58 -27.68
C LYS A 29 -25.26 23.82 -28.17
N ASP A 30 -26.37 23.62 -27.45
CA ASP A 30 -26.98 24.19 -26.23
C ASP A 30 -27.96 23.16 -25.63
N ASN A 31 -28.18 23.15 -24.31
CA ASN A 31 -29.47 23.46 -23.65
C ASN A 31 -29.54 22.94 -22.21
N ILE A 32 -29.76 23.90 -21.31
CA ILE A 32 -30.13 23.76 -19.90
C ILE A 32 -31.66 23.72 -19.83
N THR A 33 -32.27 22.82 -19.06
CA THR A 33 -33.28 23.17 -18.03
C THR A 33 -33.36 22.06 -16.98
N THR A 34 -33.31 22.51 -15.73
CA THR A 34 -33.42 21.82 -14.43
C THR A 34 -34.82 21.27 -14.16
N ASP A 35 -34.93 20.15 -13.42
CA ASP A 35 -35.71 20.08 -12.18
C ASP A 35 -35.51 18.76 -11.39
N THR A 36 -34.96 18.93 -10.18
CA THR A 36 -35.49 18.54 -8.86
C THR A 36 -35.74 17.06 -8.47
N ALA A 37 -34.98 16.68 -7.43
CA ALA A 37 -35.26 15.82 -6.26
C ALA A 37 -35.58 14.31 -6.41
N GLU A 38 -34.59 13.54 -5.93
CA GLU A 38 -34.71 12.45 -4.94
C GLU A 38 -35.99 11.59 -4.90
N GLU A 39 -35.85 10.35 -5.37
CA GLU A 39 -36.33 9.21 -4.60
C GLU A 39 -35.18 8.22 -4.42
N SER A 40 -34.73 8.13 -3.17
CA SER A 40 -33.79 7.13 -2.66
C SER A 40 -34.36 5.73 -2.88
N LYS A 41 -33.89 5.04 -3.93
CA LYS A 41 -34.08 3.59 -4.04
C LYS A 41 -33.05 2.89 -3.17
N GLN A 42 -33.56 2.36 -2.08
CA GLN A 42 -33.01 1.33 -1.24
C GLN A 42 -32.24 0.30 -2.10
N GLN A 43 -30.93 0.26 -1.94
CA GLN A 43 -30.04 -0.61 -2.68
C GLN A 43 -30.25 -2.04 -2.18
N ASP A 44 -30.82 -2.86 -3.04
CA ASP A 44 -31.06 -4.29 -2.86
C ASP A 44 -29.77 -5.01 -2.45
N SER A 45 -29.71 -5.49 -1.22
CA SER A 45 -28.53 -6.07 -0.55
C SER A 45 -28.21 -7.50 -1.00
N ASN A 46 -28.51 -7.85 -2.25
CA ASN A 46 -28.43 -9.24 -2.73
C ASN A 46 -27.82 -9.42 -4.13
N LYS A 47 -27.19 -8.40 -4.70
CA LYS A 47 -26.23 -8.63 -5.80
C LYS A 47 -24.91 -9.06 -5.20
N LYS A 48 -24.52 -10.33 -5.41
CA LYS A 48 -23.14 -10.78 -5.22
C LYS A 48 -22.25 -9.82 -6.01
N GLN A 49 -21.44 -9.05 -5.30
CA GLN A 49 -20.55 -8.08 -5.90
C GLN A 49 -19.61 -8.80 -6.87
N GLU A 50 -19.55 -8.34 -8.12
CA GLU A 50 -18.65 -8.93 -9.10
C GLU A 50 -17.21 -8.63 -8.69
N LEU A 51 -16.42 -9.68 -8.48
CA LEU A 51 -15.00 -9.61 -8.23
C LEU A 51 -14.22 -9.61 -9.57
N PRO A 52 -13.06 -8.93 -9.64
CA PRO A 52 -12.40 -8.23 -8.54
C PRO A 52 -12.92 -6.81 -8.33
N THR A 53 -12.87 -6.37 -7.08
CA THR A 53 -13.36 -5.05 -6.67
C THR A 53 -12.43 -4.45 -5.63
N ALA A 54 -12.30 -3.13 -5.62
CA ALA A 54 -11.49 -2.41 -4.66
C ALA A 54 -12.20 -1.15 -4.17
N THR A 55 -11.71 -0.61 -3.07
CA THR A 55 -12.24 0.59 -2.46
C THR A 55 -11.14 1.38 -1.79
N TYR A 56 -11.22 2.70 -1.88
CA TYR A 56 -10.48 3.55 -0.95
C TYR A 56 -11.29 3.63 0.34
N MET A 57 -10.60 3.62 1.47
CA MET A 57 -11.24 3.77 2.77
C MET A 57 -11.56 5.27 3.03
N GLY A 58 -12.31 5.88 2.12
CA GLY A 58 -12.53 7.32 2.04
C GLY A 58 -13.62 7.86 2.98
N GLY A 59 -14.33 6.99 3.70
CA GLY A 59 -15.37 7.39 4.63
C GLY A 59 -15.73 6.29 5.64
N SER A 60 -16.64 6.63 6.56
CA SER A 60 -16.93 5.79 7.73
C SER A 60 -17.51 4.42 7.41
N ASN A 61 -18.20 4.27 6.28
CA ASN A 61 -18.88 3.01 5.95
C ASN A 61 -17.85 1.94 5.58
N ILE A 62 -16.98 2.23 4.60
CA ILE A 62 -15.94 1.30 4.17
C ILE A 62 -14.88 1.13 5.27
N ILE A 63 -14.55 2.20 6.01
CA ILE A 63 -13.62 2.07 7.16
C ILE A 63 -14.14 1.05 8.16
N THR A 64 -15.42 1.13 8.53
CA THR A 64 -16.02 0.20 9.49
C THR A 64 -16.05 -1.22 8.92
N GLU A 65 -16.52 -1.39 7.69
CA GLU A 65 -16.56 -2.71 7.02
C GLU A 65 -15.19 -3.40 7.02
N VAL A 66 -14.14 -2.71 6.55
CA VAL A 66 -12.80 -3.31 6.45
C VAL A 66 -12.18 -3.56 7.83
N CYS A 67 -12.41 -2.68 8.82
CA CYS A 67 -11.93 -2.92 10.18
C CYS A 67 -12.63 -4.11 10.84
N ASP A 68 -13.93 -4.30 10.60
CA ASP A 68 -14.67 -5.46 11.12
C ASP A 68 -14.14 -6.77 10.51
N GLU A 69 -13.80 -6.77 9.22
CA GLU A 69 -13.17 -7.92 8.53
C GLU A 69 -11.76 -8.20 9.09
N LEU A 70 -10.92 -7.17 9.27
CA LEU A 70 -9.60 -7.29 9.89
C LEU A 70 -9.69 -7.86 11.31
N GLY A 71 -10.57 -7.32 12.14
CA GLY A 71 -10.78 -7.78 13.51
C GLY A 71 -11.29 -9.22 13.58
N SER A 72 -12.21 -9.58 12.67
CA SER A 72 -12.73 -10.95 12.57
C SER A 72 -11.67 -11.95 12.12
N ALA A 73 -10.71 -11.52 11.29
CA ALA A 73 -9.58 -12.33 10.86
C ALA A 73 -8.47 -12.46 11.93
N GLY A 74 -8.56 -11.68 13.02
CA GLY A 74 -7.59 -11.67 14.11
C GLY A 74 -6.41 -10.71 13.91
N ALA A 75 -6.54 -9.71 13.03
CA ALA A 75 -5.52 -8.68 12.88
C ALA A 75 -5.37 -7.88 14.18
N SER A 76 -4.16 -7.38 14.41
CA SER A 76 -3.82 -6.62 15.61
C SER A 76 -4.03 -5.13 15.43
N HIS A 77 -4.20 -4.42 16.56
CA HIS A 77 -4.31 -2.95 16.61
C HIS A 77 -5.32 -2.35 15.63
N VAL A 78 -6.43 -3.05 15.37
CA VAL A 78 -7.47 -2.61 14.42
C VAL A 78 -8.07 -1.26 14.82
N ASP A 79 -8.19 -0.96 16.11
CA ASP A 79 -8.64 0.35 16.58
C ASP A 79 -7.66 1.47 16.21
N THR A 80 -6.35 1.25 16.38
CA THR A 80 -5.31 2.20 15.97
C THR A 80 -5.28 2.35 14.45
N PHE A 81 -5.40 1.26 13.71
CA PHE A 81 -5.53 1.31 12.25
C PHE A 81 -6.77 2.12 11.84
N LYS A 82 -7.92 1.90 12.48
CA LYS A 82 -9.16 2.64 12.23
C LYS A 82 -8.99 4.14 12.49
N GLU A 83 -8.30 4.51 13.56
CA GLU A 83 -7.94 5.90 13.84
C GLU A 83 -7.07 6.47 12.71
N TRP A 84 -6.08 5.72 12.23
CA TRP A 84 -5.19 6.20 11.17
C TRP A 84 -5.91 6.46 9.86
N VAL A 85 -6.74 5.50 9.45
CA VAL A 85 -7.51 5.61 8.21
C VAL A 85 -8.56 6.72 8.31
N THR A 86 -9.22 6.86 9.47
CA THR A 86 -10.22 7.92 9.69
C THR A 86 -9.59 9.30 9.57
N ASP A 87 -8.42 9.50 10.17
CA ASP A 87 -7.71 10.77 10.09
C ASP A 87 -7.25 11.09 8.66
N PHE A 88 -6.73 10.10 7.93
CA PHE A 88 -6.40 10.27 6.52
C PHE A 88 -7.64 10.61 5.69
N ALA A 89 -8.75 9.89 5.88
CA ALA A 89 -10.01 10.16 5.19
C ALA A 89 -10.52 11.58 5.49
N ASP A 90 -10.44 12.03 6.75
CA ASP A 90 -10.90 13.35 7.19
C ASP A 90 -9.99 14.52 6.79
N SER A 91 -8.78 14.23 6.31
CA SER A 91 -7.79 15.21 5.87
C SER A 91 -7.55 15.08 4.35
N ALA A 92 -6.59 14.24 3.98
CA ALA A 92 -6.21 13.89 2.61
C ALA A 92 -7.41 13.43 1.78
N GLY A 93 -8.20 12.50 2.31
CA GLY A 93 -9.31 11.88 1.62
C GLY A 93 -10.40 12.86 1.22
N LYS A 94 -10.83 13.74 2.15
CA LYS A 94 -11.78 14.83 1.87
C LYS A 94 -11.25 15.80 0.83
N ASN A 95 -9.96 16.16 0.88
CA ASN A 95 -9.36 17.07 -0.09
C ASN A 95 -9.28 16.44 -1.50
N ALA A 96 -8.93 15.15 -1.58
CA ALA A 96 -8.86 14.39 -2.82
C ALA A 96 -10.22 13.85 -3.31
N LYS A 97 -11.28 13.99 -2.50
CA LYS A 97 -12.63 13.47 -2.77
C LYS A 97 -12.65 11.95 -2.96
N LEU A 98 -11.94 11.23 -2.08
CA LEU A 98 -11.97 9.77 -2.07
C LEU A 98 -13.40 9.28 -1.83
N LYS A 99 -13.77 8.21 -2.55
CA LYS A 99 -15.10 7.62 -2.45
C LYS A 99 -15.16 6.64 -1.28
N ASP A 100 -16.33 6.56 -0.66
CA ASP A 100 -16.66 5.60 0.41
C ASP A 100 -17.54 4.47 -0.15
N THR A 101 -17.08 3.85 -1.25
CA THR A 101 -17.81 2.81 -1.98
C THR A 101 -16.85 1.86 -2.68
N TRP A 102 -17.26 0.61 -2.83
CA TRP A 102 -16.54 -0.32 -3.70
C TRP A 102 -16.68 0.03 -5.19
N SER A 103 -15.68 -0.35 -5.99
CA SER A 103 -15.57 -0.08 -7.42
C SER A 103 -14.77 -1.18 -8.12
N ASP A 104 -14.71 -1.13 -9.45
CA ASP A 104 -13.88 -2.02 -10.26
C ASP A 104 -12.39 -1.85 -9.89
N ALA A 105 -11.73 -2.94 -9.50
CA ALA A 105 -10.35 -2.91 -9.03
C ALA A 105 -9.37 -2.42 -10.11
N TYR A 106 -9.66 -2.69 -11.39
CA TYR A 106 -8.81 -2.29 -12.52
C TYR A 106 -8.92 -0.80 -12.88
N LYS A 107 -9.83 -0.06 -12.23
CA LYS A 107 -10.13 1.34 -12.54
C LYS A 107 -9.85 2.29 -11.38
N MET A 108 -9.25 1.79 -10.30
CA MET A 108 -8.92 2.60 -9.13
C MET A 108 -7.87 3.66 -9.50
N LYS A 109 -8.21 4.94 -9.29
CA LYS A 109 -7.28 6.07 -9.43
C LYS A 109 -7.58 7.12 -8.37
N ALA A 110 -6.54 7.60 -7.70
CA ALA A 110 -6.62 8.67 -6.72
C ALA A 110 -5.78 9.87 -7.18
N ASP A 111 -6.21 11.06 -6.78
CA ASP A 111 -5.40 12.28 -6.94
C ASP A 111 -4.43 12.36 -5.76
N THR A 112 -3.25 11.76 -5.91
CA THR A 112 -2.23 11.64 -4.85
C THR A 112 -1.69 13.00 -4.43
N VAL A 113 -1.56 13.93 -5.39
CA VAL A 113 -1.19 15.33 -5.09
C VAL A 113 -2.22 15.97 -4.17
N LYS A 114 -3.52 15.79 -4.43
CA LYS A 114 -4.54 16.29 -3.49
C LYS A 114 -4.58 15.53 -2.18
N CYS A 115 -4.21 14.25 -2.13
CA CYS A 115 -4.10 13.54 -0.87
C CYS A 115 -3.01 14.19 -0.01
N MET A 116 -1.81 14.37 -0.58
CA MET A 116 -0.68 15.05 0.06
C MET A 116 -1.04 16.48 0.50
N ASP A 117 -1.60 17.30 -0.40
CA ASP A 117 -2.06 18.67 -0.08
C ASP A 117 -3.08 18.69 1.08
N GLY A 118 -3.94 17.68 1.16
CA GLY A 118 -4.93 17.58 2.22
C GLY A 118 -4.32 17.18 3.56
N TRP A 119 -3.33 16.29 3.52
CA TRP A 119 -2.57 15.84 4.68
C TRP A 119 -1.73 16.98 5.27
N GLU A 120 -0.89 17.64 4.46
CA GLU A 120 0.04 18.70 4.88
C GLU A 120 -0.65 19.96 5.41
N LYS A 121 -1.95 20.15 5.11
CA LYS A 121 -2.75 21.24 5.69
C LYS A 121 -3.05 21.03 7.18
N LYS A 122 -3.03 19.79 7.66
CA LYS A 122 -3.40 19.42 9.03
C LYS A 122 -2.25 18.79 9.81
N HIS A 123 -1.26 18.25 9.12
CA HIS A 123 -0.16 17.51 9.71
C HIS A 123 1.18 18.07 9.24
N ASP A 124 2.17 18.07 10.14
CA ASP A 124 3.55 18.47 9.90
C ASP A 124 4.53 17.28 9.86
N TYR A 125 3.98 16.06 9.74
CA TYR A 125 4.68 14.79 9.65
C TYR A 125 4.04 13.91 8.56
N SER A 126 4.76 12.93 8.02
CA SER A 126 4.22 11.97 7.04
C SER A 126 3.23 10.99 7.68
N ASP A 127 2.18 10.59 6.96
CA ASP A 127 1.29 9.48 7.38
C ASP A 127 2.06 8.15 7.48
N ALA A 128 1.40 7.03 7.75
CA ALA A 128 2.02 5.70 7.64
C ALA A 128 2.16 5.29 6.16
N ASP A 129 3.11 4.39 5.86
CA ASP A 129 3.22 3.75 4.55
C ASP A 129 2.77 2.27 4.59
N CYS A 130 3.07 1.53 3.52
CA CYS A 130 2.74 0.11 3.38
C CYS A 130 3.34 -0.75 4.50
N ARG A 131 4.64 -0.57 4.76
CA ARG A 131 5.41 -1.36 5.73
C ARG A 131 4.91 -1.10 7.14
N MET A 132 4.73 0.17 7.50
CA MET A 132 4.22 0.58 8.80
C MET A 132 2.81 0.05 9.05
N THR A 133 1.94 0.15 8.05
CA THR A 133 0.55 -0.32 8.13
C THR A 133 0.46 -1.83 8.28
N ALA A 134 1.19 -2.59 7.45
CA ALA A 134 1.18 -4.05 7.53
C ALA A 134 1.78 -4.56 8.85
N PHE A 135 2.88 -3.94 9.30
CA PHE A 135 3.54 -4.29 10.55
C PHE A 135 2.65 -4.04 11.78
N LEU A 136 1.92 -2.91 11.80
CA LEU A 136 0.93 -2.63 12.85
C LEU A 136 -0.14 -3.74 12.91
N LEU A 137 -0.73 -4.07 11.77
CA LEU A 137 -1.83 -5.04 11.67
C LEU A 137 -1.40 -6.49 11.98
N LEU A 138 -0.10 -6.76 11.92
CA LEU A 138 0.48 -8.08 12.21
C LEU A 138 1.19 -8.17 13.55
N ASP A 139 1.18 -7.11 14.37
CA ASP A 139 1.83 -7.15 15.68
C ASP A 139 1.31 -8.32 16.52
N GLY A 140 2.19 -9.03 17.21
CA GLY A 140 1.83 -10.25 17.95
C GLY A 140 1.47 -11.49 17.11
N LEU A 141 1.21 -11.36 15.80
CA LEU A 141 1.08 -12.49 14.87
C LEU A 141 2.41 -12.77 14.14
N LEU A 142 3.14 -11.71 13.81
CA LEU A 142 4.45 -11.79 13.17
C LEU A 142 5.51 -12.06 14.24
N HIS A 143 6.30 -13.11 14.02
CA HIS A 143 7.40 -13.50 14.89
C HIS A 143 8.69 -13.62 14.10
N ALA A 144 9.81 -13.35 14.76
CA ALA A 144 11.16 -13.64 14.28
C ALA A 144 11.94 -14.39 15.36
N GLN A 145 12.80 -15.33 14.96
CA GLN A 145 13.72 -16.00 15.89
C GLN A 145 14.92 -15.13 16.24
N SER A 146 15.33 -14.26 15.33
CA SER A 146 16.41 -13.31 15.52
C SER A 146 16.17 -12.05 14.68
N THR A 147 16.80 -10.95 15.08
CA THR A 147 16.79 -9.68 14.36
C THR A 147 18.22 -9.20 14.16
N GLU A 148 18.40 -8.25 13.24
CA GLU A 148 19.66 -7.52 13.10
C GLU A 148 19.83 -6.54 14.27
N ASP A 149 21.07 -6.38 14.75
CA ASP A 149 21.39 -5.50 15.89
C ASP A 149 21.20 -4.01 15.55
N SER A 150 21.31 -3.66 14.27
CA SER A 150 21.15 -2.28 13.80
C SER A 150 20.90 -2.25 12.29
N TYR A 151 20.11 -1.28 11.85
CA TYR A 151 19.93 -0.95 10.44
C TYR A 151 20.72 0.30 10.07
N SER A 152 21.55 0.21 9.04
CA SER A 152 22.37 1.31 8.51
C SER A 152 22.09 1.61 7.04
N GLY A 153 20.99 1.10 6.53
CA GLY A 153 20.59 1.22 5.14
C GLY A 153 19.88 2.53 4.81
N THR A 154 19.58 2.74 3.53
CA THR A 154 18.91 3.97 3.05
C THR A 154 17.46 3.76 2.60
N TYR A 155 17.04 2.53 2.33
CA TYR A 155 15.70 2.24 1.78
C TYR A 155 14.57 2.39 2.80
N LEU A 156 14.90 2.37 4.10
CA LEU A 156 13.96 2.65 5.20
C LEU A 156 14.19 4.04 5.83
N MET A 157 14.91 4.95 5.16
CA MET A 157 15.26 6.25 5.75
C MET A 157 14.00 7.03 6.18
N PHE A 158 12.98 7.08 5.32
CA PHE A 158 11.74 7.79 5.64
C PHE A 158 10.90 7.06 6.70
N ASP A 159 10.83 5.73 6.65
CA ASP A 159 10.15 4.91 7.66
C ASP A 159 10.75 5.15 9.04
N THR A 160 12.07 5.01 9.15
CA THR A 160 12.79 5.12 10.41
C THR A 160 12.75 6.55 10.95
N GLU A 161 12.83 7.57 10.08
CA GLU A 161 12.63 8.96 10.48
C GLU A 161 11.23 9.18 11.06
N ALA A 162 10.19 8.67 10.40
CA ALA A 162 8.81 8.78 10.89
C ALA A 162 8.62 8.02 12.22
N ILE A 163 9.03 6.75 12.27
CA ILE A 163 8.94 5.88 13.44
C ILE A 163 9.65 6.51 14.64
N ASP A 164 10.83 7.09 14.47
CA ASP A 164 11.63 7.64 15.58
C ASP A 164 11.06 8.95 16.13
N ASN A 165 10.41 9.75 15.30
CA ASN A 165 10.08 11.14 15.64
C ASN A 165 8.58 11.42 15.83
N VAL A 166 7.69 10.50 15.44
CA VAL A 166 6.24 10.71 15.54
C VAL A 166 5.61 9.75 16.55
N ASP A 167 5.01 10.29 17.61
CA ASP A 167 4.39 9.51 18.71
C ASP A 167 3.31 8.53 18.22
N ARG A 168 2.65 8.85 17.10
CA ARG A 168 1.66 7.99 16.44
C ARG A 168 2.18 6.58 16.14
N TYR A 169 3.50 6.43 15.93
CA TYR A 169 4.13 5.17 15.53
C TYR A 169 4.86 4.45 16.66
N GLU A 170 4.56 4.82 17.92
CA GLU A 170 5.20 4.23 19.11
C GLU A 170 5.08 2.69 19.15
N ILE A 171 3.95 2.11 18.73
CA ILE A 171 3.77 0.65 18.68
C ILE A 171 4.81 -0.01 17.75
N ILE A 172 5.06 0.60 16.58
CA ILE A 172 6.07 0.10 15.64
C ILE A 172 7.47 0.32 16.21
N ARG A 173 7.72 1.49 16.82
CA ARG A 173 9.00 1.86 17.42
C ARG A 173 9.47 0.84 18.46
N GLN A 174 8.55 0.26 19.24
CA GLN A 174 8.85 -0.76 20.24
C GLN A 174 9.45 -2.05 19.64
N ASN A 175 9.16 -2.33 18.38
CA ASN A 175 9.63 -3.52 17.65
C ASN A 175 10.46 -3.14 16.40
N LYS A 176 11.16 -2.00 16.45
CA LYS A 176 11.88 -1.42 15.30
C LYS A 176 12.92 -2.37 14.71
N ASP A 177 13.65 -3.13 15.52
CA ASP A 177 14.67 -4.06 15.02
C ASP A 177 14.06 -5.15 14.15
N MET A 178 12.88 -5.67 14.51
CA MET A 178 12.14 -6.64 13.69
C MET A 178 11.62 -5.98 12.41
N PHE A 179 11.09 -4.76 12.51
CA PHE A 179 10.65 -3.97 11.35
C PHE A 179 11.78 -3.79 10.34
N THR A 180 12.95 -3.31 10.79
CA THR A 180 14.09 -3.06 9.89
C THR A 180 14.73 -4.35 9.39
N THR A 181 14.69 -5.43 10.17
CA THR A 181 15.16 -6.74 9.72
C THR A 181 14.30 -7.28 8.57
N LEU A 182 12.97 -7.13 8.68
CA LEU A 182 12.01 -7.63 7.70
C LEU A 182 12.03 -6.84 6.38
N TYR A 183 12.06 -5.51 6.47
CA TYR A 183 11.88 -4.64 5.30
C TYR A 183 13.18 -4.03 4.75
N GLY A 184 14.25 -4.04 5.54
CA GLY A 184 15.53 -3.45 5.15
C GLY A 184 16.18 -4.20 4.00
N GLU A 185 16.97 -3.48 3.20
CA GLU A 185 17.66 -4.04 2.06
C GLU A 185 18.61 -5.18 2.44
N LYS A 186 18.70 -6.18 1.57
CA LYS A 186 19.56 -7.35 1.72
C LYS A 186 20.42 -7.49 0.46
N SER A 187 21.73 -7.57 0.64
CA SER A 187 22.65 -7.82 -0.46
C SER A 187 22.33 -9.13 -1.16
N ILE A 188 22.46 -9.15 -2.49
CA ILE A 188 22.41 -10.38 -3.26
C ILE A 188 23.68 -11.19 -2.98
N THR A 189 23.53 -12.47 -2.66
CA THR A 189 24.66 -13.39 -2.47
C THR A 189 24.78 -14.41 -3.61
N ASP A 190 23.78 -14.49 -4.49
CA ASP A 190 23.70 -15.39 -5.64
C ASP A 190 23.35 -14.57 -6.90
N ASP A 191 24.38 -14.19 -7.68
CA ASP A 191 24.33 -13.33 -8.88
C ASP A 191 23.36 -13.82 -9.99
N LYS A 192 22.60 -14.90 -9.78
CA LYS A 192 21.66 -15.47 -10.74
C LYS A 192 20.24 -15.65 -10.22
N HIS A 193 19.98 -15.35 -8.95
CA HIS A 193 18.69 -15.64 -8.31
C HIS A 193 18.23 -14.60 -7.28
N PRO A 194 18.07 -13.31 -7.67
CA PRO A 194 17.59 -12.28 -6.75
C PRO A 194 16.23 -12.63 -6.11
N GLU A 195 15.40 -13.43 -6.78
CA GLU A 195 14.10 -13.91 -6.29
C GLU A 195 14.19 -14.82 -5.06
N LYS A 196 15.37 -15.34 -4.71
CA LYS A 196 15.55 -16.15 -3.50
C LYS A 196 15.89 -15.32 -2.27
N THR A 197 16.42 -14.12 -2.46
CA THR A 197 16.99 -13.31 -1.39
C THR A 197 16.00 -13.03 -0.28
N PHE A 198 14.75 -12.68 -0.60
CA PHE A 198 13.72 -12.45 0.40
C PHE A 198 13.38 -13.73 1.17
N SER A 199 13.12 -14.84 0.47
CA SER A 199 12.81 -16.14 1.10
C SER A 199 13.95 -16.67 1.97
N ASP A 200 15.21 -16.47 1.57
CA ASP A 200 16.38 -16.90 2.32
C ASP A 200 16.55 -16.07 3.60
N ASN A 201 16.35 -14.75 3.52
CA ASN A 201 16.34 -13.89 4.71
C ASN A 201 15.16 -14.19 5.63
N TRP A 202 13.97 -14.44 5.05
CA TRP A 202 12.80 -14.87 5.81
C TRP A 202 13.11 -16.10 6.67
N LYS A 203 13.74 -17.12 6.07
CA LYS A 203 14.18 -18.35 6.78
C LYS A 203 15.32 -18.08 7.77
N LYS A 204 16.32 -17.28 7.38
CA LYS A 204 17.49 -16.96 8.19
C LYS A 204 17.11 -16.34 9.54
N TYR A 205 16.18 -15.40 9.53
CA TYR A 205 15.67 -14.72 10.73
C TYR A 205 14.51 -15.47 11.39
N GLY A 206 14.08 -16.59 10.81
CA GLY A 206 13.02 -17.43 11.34
C GLY A 206 11.68 -16.71 11.41
N PHE A 207 11.36 -15.90 10.38
CA PHE A 207 10.09 -15.20 10.31
C PHE A 207 8.92 -16.18 10.17
N GLN A 208 7.83 -15.91 10.89
CA GLN A 208 6.60 -16.71 10.86
C GLN A 208 5.40 -15.80 11.11
N ILE A 209 4.25 -16.15 10.54
CA ILE A 209 2.96 -15.56 10.90
C ILE A 209 2.13 -16.63 11.59
N ASP A 210 1.78 -16.41 12.84
CA ASP A 210 0.90 -17.29 13.62
C ASP A 210 -0.58 -17.01 13.28
N SER A 211 -0.96 -17.30 12.04
CA SER A 211 -2.33 -17.21 11.58
C SER A 211 -2.59 -18.16 10.41
N ASN A 212 -3.78 -18.77 10.41
CA ASN A 212 -4.27 -19.56 9.28
C ASN A 212 -5.11 -18.73 8.29
N CYS A 213 -5.47 -17.49 8.68
CA CYS A 213 -6.36 -16.62 7.90
C CYS A 213 -5.62 -15.42 7.32
N ILE A 214 -4.59 -14.93 8.01
CA ILE A 214 -3.85 -13.72 7.66
C ILE A 214 -2.46 -14.09 7.12
N SER A 215 -2.05 -13.38 6.08
CA SER A 215 -0.71 -13.45 5.50
C SER A 215 -0.16 -12.06 5.17
N LEU A 216 1.16 -11.95 5.10
CA LEU A 216 1.87 -10.80 4.59
C LEU A 216 2.18 -11.04 3.11
N ILE A 217 1.74 -10.13 2.25
CA ILE A 217 2.16 -10.08 0.86
C ILE A 217 3.28 -9.05 0.75
N SER A 218 4.42 -9.47 0.24
CA SER A 218 5.59 -8.60 0.03
C SER A 218 5.95 -8.58 -1.44
N ILE A 219 6.11 -7.37 -1.99
CA ILE A 219 6.68 -7.14 -3.31
C ILE A 219 8.13 -6.69 -3.07
N ALA A 220 9.08 -7.55 -3.41
CA ALA A 220 10.49 -7.27 -3.29
C ALA A 220 11.05 -6.82 -4.65
N ILE A 221 11.81 -5.73 -4.63
CA ILE A 221 12.40 -5.08 -5.81
C ILE A 221 13.91 -5.26 -5.74
N TYR A 222 14.50 -5.61 -6.88
CA TYR A 222 15.95 -5.69 -7.06
C TYR A 222 16.46 -4.33 -7.54
N ASP A 223 17.44 -3.78 -6.82
CA ASP A 223 18.19 -2.60 -7.26
C ASP A 223 19.54 -3.05 -7.84
N PRO A 224 19.76 -2.93 -9.16
CA PRO A 224 20.99 -3.35 -9.81
C PRO A 224 22.20 -2.44 -9.51
N ASP A 225 21.98 -1.19 -9.09
CA ASP A 225 23.06 -0.25 -8.79
C ASP A 225 23.69 -0.53 -7.43
N SER A 226 22.88 -0.92 -6.45
CA SER A 226 23.32 -1.27 -5.10
C SER A 226 23.51 -2.76 -4.86
N ASP A 227 23.13 -3.60 -5.83
CA ASP A 227 23.11 -5.07 -5.75
C ASP A 227 22.36 -5.57 -4.51
N ALA A 228 21.15 -5.03 -4.34
CA ALA A 228 20.35 -5.26 -3.15
C ALA A 228 18.88 -5.55 -3.48
N MET A 229 18.26 -6.37 -2.64
CA MET A 229 16.81 -6.61 -2.63
C MET A 229 16.19 -5.91 -1.44
N PHE A 230 15.09 -5.20 -1.66
CA PHE A 230 14.34 -4.55 -0.60
C PHE A 230 12.84 -4.73 -0.82
N VAL A 231 12.04 -4.57 0.23
CA VAL A 231 10.58 -4.62 0.11
C VAL A 231 10.08 -3.26 -0.34
N GLY A 232 9.71 -3.15 -1.62
CA GLY A 232 9.17 -1.93 -2.21
C GLY A 232 7.69 -1.70 -1.88
N HIS A 233 6.94 -2.77 -1.63
CA HIS A 233 5.55 -2.67 -1.19
C HIS A 233 5.11 -3.89 -0.39
N THR A 234 4.13 -3.69 0.50
CA THR A 234 3.56 -4.78 1.29
C THR A 234 2.13 -4.50 1.73
N GLY A 235 1.39 -5.55 2.07
CA GLY A 235 0.06 -5.45 2.64
C GLY A 235 -0.39 -6.74 3.31
N VAL A 236 -1.55 -6.68 3.95
CA VAL A 236 -2.13 -7.81 4.68
C VAL A 236 -3.16 -8.49 3.80
N LEU A 237 -3.02 -9.79 3.58
CA LEU A 237 -3.96 -10.62 2.84
C LEU A 237 -4.72 -11.53 3.78
N ILE A 238 -6.04 -11.38 3.79
CA ILE A 238 -6.97 -12.22 4.54
C ILE A 238 -7.61 -13.22 3.58
N LYS A 239 -7.59 -14.49 3.96
CA LYS A 239 -8.20 -15.58 3.21
C LYS A 239 -9.58 -15.93 3.77
N TYR A 240 -10.60 -15.82 2.92
CA TYR A 240 -11.94 -16.35 3.18
C TYR A 240 -12.17 -17.61 2.35
N SER A 241 -13.34 -18.25 2.54
CA SER A 241 -13.70 -19.47 1.81
C SER A 241 -13.85 -19.27 0.31
N ASP A 242 -14.26 -18.08 -0.13
CA ASP A 242 -14.70 -17.78 -1.49
C ASP A 242 -14.02 -16.56 -2.10
N TYR A 243 -13.20 -15.84 -1.34
CA TYR A 243 -12.42 -14.69 -1.82
C TYR A 243 -11.21 -14.41 -0.92
N TYR A 244 -10.35 -13.49 -1.36
CA TYR A 244 -9.29 -12.89 -0.56
C TYR A 244 -9.55 -11.39 -0.39
N LEU A 245 -9.27 -10.85 0.78
CA LEU A 245 -9.28 -9.41 1.07
C LEU A 245 -7.83 -8.94 1.30
N PHE A 246 -7.33 -8.10 0.40
CA PHE A 246 -6.02 -7.46 0.53
C PHE A 246 -6.18 -6.03 1.03
N VAL A 247 -5.59 -5.72 2.18
CA VAL A 247 -5.62 -4.40 2.82
C VAL A 247 -4.21 -3.81 2.80
N GLU A 248 -4.10 -2.57 2.32
CA GLU A 248 -2.84 -1.91 2.09
C GLU A 248 -2.93 -0.39 2.21
N LYS A 249 -1.77 0.23 2.35
CA LYS A 249 -1.53 1.67 2.24
C LYS A 249 -0.34 1.79 1.30
N ILE A 250 -0.51 2.28 0.07
CA ILE A 250 0.55 2.12 -0.96
C ILE A 250 1.81 2.91 -0.61
N ALA A 251 1.65 4.18 -0.27
CA ALA A 251 2.71 5.08 0.18
C ALA A 251 2.10 6.17 1.07
N PHE A 252 2.94 7.02 1.67
CA PHE A 252 2.53 8.08 2.59
C PHE A 252 1.38 8.95 2.05
N GLU A 253 1.49 9.37 0.80
CA GLU A 253 0.52 10.22 0.12
C GLU A 253 -0.65 9.48 -0.54
N GLN A 254 -0.58 8.15 -0.63
CA GLN A 254 -1.61 7.35 -1.30
C GLN A 254 -2.69 6.87 -0.32
N PRO A 255 -3.94 6.64 -0.76
CA PRO A 255 -4.99 6.20 0.15
C PRO A 255 -4.74 4.82 0.78
N TYR A 256 -5.33 4.61 1.96
CA TYR A 256 -5.63 3.27 2.44
C TYR A 256 -6.66 2.62 1.51
N GLN A 257 -6.41 1.38 1.13
CA GLN A 257 -7.19 0.65 0.14
C GLN A 257 -7.47 -0.78 0.63
N ALA A 258 -8.63 -1.29 0.23
CA ALA A 258 -8.96 -2.69 0.32
C ALA A 258 -9.35 -3.24 -1.07
N THR A 259 -8.91 -4.45 -1.38
CA THR A 259 -9.16 -5.14 -2.65
C THR A 259 -9.68 -6.54 -2.38
N LYS A 260 -10.83 -6.90 -2.96
CA LYS A 260 -11.39 -8.26 -2.92
C LYS A 260 -11.15 -8.94 -4.28
N VAL A 261 -10.61 -10.16 -4.26
CA VAL A 261 -10.31 -10.99 -5.44
C VAL A 261 -10.71 -12.45 -5.21
N ASN A 262 -10.94 -13.22 -6.27
CA ASN A 262 -11.27 -14.65 -6.14
C ASN A 262 -10.04 -15.51 -5.81
N ASN A 263 -8.86 -15.11 -6.29
CA ASN A 263 -7.64 -15.91 -6.22
C ASN A 263 -6.37 -15.03 -6.26
N MET A 264 -5.21 -15.66 -6.04
CA MET A 264 -3.92 -14.97 -6.03
C MET A 264 -3.56 -14.39 -7.40
N ASP A 265 -3.88 -15.05 -8.50
CA ASP A 265 -3.57 -14.57 -9.86
C ASP A 265 -4.28 -13.23 -10.15
N GLU A 266 -5.53 -13.08 -9.71
CA GLU A 266 -6.25 -11.81 -9.78
C GLU A 266 -5.60 -10.72 -8.93
N LEU A 267 -5.07 -11.05 -7.74
CA LEU A 267 -4.32 -10.10 -6.92
C LEU A 267 -3.05 -9.64 -7.64
N LEU A 268 -2.25 -10.58 -8.16
CA LEU A 268 -1.03 -10.26 -8.90
C LEU A 268 -1.35 -9.39 -10.14
N SER A 269 -2.43 -9.70 -10.85
CA SER A 269 -2.92 -8.91 -11.98
C SER A 269 -3.22 -7.45 -11.59
N ILE A 270 -3.85 -7.22 -10.43
CA ILE A 270 -4.14 -5.87 -9.94
C ILE A 270 -2.87 -5.15 -9.47
N LEU A 271 -1.95 -5.86 -8.81
CA LEU A 271 -0.67 -5.29 -8.38
C LEU A 271 0.20 -4.91 -9.58
N SER A 272 0.14 -5.66 -10.67
CA SER A 272 0.82 -5.36 -11.94
C SER A 272 0.37 -4.08 -12.64
N LEU A 273 -0.74 -3.45 -12.22
CA LEU A 273 -1.22 -2.19 -12.78
C LEU A 273 -0.39 -0.98 -12.32
N ARG A 274 0.53 -1.18 -11.37
CA ARG A 274 1.30 -0.13 -10.70
C ARG A 274 2.69 -0.01 -11.32
N PRO A 275 2.92 0.95 -12.23
CA PRO A 275 4.21 1.09 -12.89
C PRO A 275 5.35 1.41 -11.91
N GLU A 276 5.06 1.95 -10.74
CA GLU A 276 6.06 2.29 -9.71
C GLU A 276 6.85 1.09 -9.15
N TYR A 277 6.40 -0.14 -9.38
CA TYR A 277 7.13 -1.35 -8.95
C TYR A 277 8.18 -1.81 -9.94
N PHE A 278 8.19 -1.26 -11.15
CA PHE A 278 9.02 -1.72 -12.25
C PHE A 278 10.14 -0.71 -12.50
N GLY A 279 11.36 -1.22 -12.63
CA GLY A 279 12.51 -0.44 -13.09
C GLY A 279 12.63 -0.40 -14.61
N GLU A 280 13.85 -0.29 -15.13
CA GLU A 280 14.07 -0.24 -16.58
C GLU A 280 13.71 -1.55 -17.30
N GLU A 281 13.49 -1.45 -18.61
CA GLU A 281 13.18 -2.62 -19.45
C GLU A 281 14.29 -3.68 -19.32
N LYS A 282 13.91 -4.89 -18.89
CA LYS A 282 14.76 -6.09 -18.61
C LYS A 282 15.36 -6.19 -17.21
N GLU A 283 15.05 -5.26 -16.31
CA GLU A 283 15.34 -5.47 -14.90
C GLU A 283 14.52 -6.66 -14.36
N ALA A 284 15.11 -7.38 -13.40
CA ALA A 284 14.52 -8.58 -12.84
C ALA A 284 13.45 -8.22 -11.79
N GLY A 285 12.36 -8.98 -11.75
CA GLY A 285 11.26 -8.73 -10.82
C GLY A 285 10.23 -7.73 -11.38
N PRO A 286 9.42 -7.13 -10.51
CA PRO A 286 9.39 -7.29 -9.06
C PRO A 286 8.82 -8.65 -8.64
N PHE A 287 9.34 -9.20 -7.53
CA PHE A 287 9.01 -10.55 -7.05
C PHE A 287 8.00 -10.49 -5.91
N VAL A 288 7.02 -11.39 -5.90
CA VAL A 288 5.96 -11.41 -4.89
C VAL A 288 6.10 -12.63 -3.99
N TYR A 289 5.89 -12.42 -2.70
CA TYR A 289 5.96 -13.43 -1.67
C TYR A 289 4.72 -13.41 -0.78
N ASN A 290 4.30 -14.58 -0.32
CA ASN A 290 3.30 -14.76 0.73
C ASN A 290 4.00 -15.41 1.93
N ASN A 291 4.08 -14.70 3.06
CA ASN A 291 4.78 -15.17 4.27
C ASN A 291 6.21 -15.69 3.99
N GLY A 292 6.93 -15.04 3.08
CA GLY A 292 8.28 -15.44 2.68
C GLY A 292 8.37 -16.47 1.56
N ASP A 293 7.27 -17.16 1.22
CA ASP A 293 7.24 -18.09 0.09
C ASP A 293 7.00 -17.35 -1.21
N TYR A 294 7.87 -17.56 -2.20
CA TYR A 294 7.74 -16.97 -3.53
C TYR A 294 6.46 -17.45 -4.22
N VAL A 295 5.63 -16.52 -4.69
CA VAL A 295 4.35 -16.81 -5.37
C VAL A 295 4.33 -16.41 -6.84
N GLY A 296 5.21 -15.50 -7.28
CA GLY A 296 5.28 -15.12 -8.68
C GLY A 296 6.09 -13.83 -8.92
N THR A 297 6.27 -13.50 -10.20
CA THR A 297 6.84 -12.23 -10.65
C THR A 297 5.71 -11.42 -11.28
N LEU A 298 5.66 -10.11 -11.00
CA LEU A 298 4.71 -9.25 -11.68
C LEU A 298 5.18 -8.95 -13.10
N GLU A 299 4.24 -8.88 -14.03
CA GLU A 299 4.48 -8.38 -15.39
C GLU A 299 3.67 -7.10 -15.57
N LEU A 300 4.31 -6.03 -16.05
CA LEU A 300 3.64 -4.73 -16.25
C LEU A 300 2.50 -4.89 -17.25
N GLN A 301 1.29 -4.50 -16.84
CA GLN A 301 0.14 -4.49 -17.74
C GLN A 301 0.06 -3.14 -18.48
N GLY A 302 0.16 -3.19 -19.81
CA GLY A 302 0.10 -2.03 -20.70
C GLY A 302 -1.29 -1.53 -21.04
#